data_AF-A0A0K2JGS5-F1
#
_entry.id   AF-A0A0K2JGS5-F1
#
_cell.length_a   1.000
_cell.length_b   1.000
_cell.length_c   1.000
_cell.angle_alpha   90.00
_cell.angle_beta   90.00
_cell.angle_gamma   90.00
#
_symmetry.space_group_name_H-M   'P 1'
#
loop_
_entity.id
_entity.type
_entity.pdbx_description
1 polymer ?
#
loop_
_entity_poly.entity_id
_entity_poly.type
_entity_poly.pdbx_seq_one_letter_code
_entity_poly.pdbx_strand_id
1 'polypeptide(L)' 'MNSELRHWFPQGTDFNKVSQKRLYWVFNDVINEKIRPYLNWISAKEIFLKNIK' A
#
# COMPACT_ATOMS: atom_id res chain seq x y z
N MET A 1 -7.16 4.91 -3.28
CA MET A 1 -5.86 4.75 -2.61
C MET A 1 -5.80 5.43 -1.24
N ASN A 2 -6.27 6.68 -1.12
CA ASN A 2 -6.08 7.48 0.10
C ASN A 2 -6.84 6.99 1.35
N SER A 3 -7.97 6.29 1.22
CA SER A 3 -8.73 5.79 2.38
C SER A 3 -7.98 4.71 3.16
N GLU A 4 -7.35 3.77 2.45
CA GLU A 4 -6.60 2.67 3.05
C GLU A 4 -5.31 3.16 3.71
N LEU A 5 -4.60 4.10 3.08
CA LEU A 5 -3.45 4.77 3.71
C LEU A 5 -3.87 5.54 4.96
N ARG A 6 -5.01 6.24 4.92
CA ARG A 6 -5.55 6.98 6.09
C ARG A 6 -6.02 6.08 7.22
N HIS A 7 -6.35 4.82 6.95
CA HIS A 7 -6.64 3.83 7.98
C HIS A 7 -5.39 3.52 8.81
N TRP A 8 -4.22 3.40 8.16
CA TRP A 8 -2.95 3.09 8.81
C TRP A 8 -2.20 4.32 9.34
N PHE A 9 -2.36 5.44 8.65
CA PHE A 9 -1.70 6.72 8.91
C PHE A 9 -2.73 7.84 8.91
N PRO A 10 -3.30 8.18 10.09
CA PRO A 10 -4.25 9.27 10.21
C PRO A 10 -3.71 10.59 9.66
N GLN A 11 -4.61 11.50 9.31
CA GLN A 11 -4.22 12.83 8.86
C GLN A 11 -3.35 13.53 9.92
N GLY A 12 -2.25 14.14 9.48
CA GLY A 12 -1.26 14.75 10.39
C GLY A 12 -0.19 13.79 10.89
N THR A 13 -0.15 12.53 10.43
CA THR A 13 0.96 11.62 10.72
C THR A 13 2.26 12.18 10.15
N ASP A 14 3.25 12.43 11.01
CA ASP A 14 4.62 12.74 10.61
C ASP A 14 5.38 11.44 10.31
N PHE A 15 5.58 11.15 9.02
CA PHE A 15 6.24 9.93 8.58
C PHE A 15 7.69 9.80 9.05
N ASN A 16 8.36 10.91 9.40
CA ASN A 16 9.72 10.86 9.93
C ASN A 16 9.79 10.23 11.34
N LYS A 17 8.65 10.18 12.03
CA LYS A 17 8.51 9.55 13.36
C LYS A 17 7.96 8.14 13.29
N VAL A 18 7.62 7.65 12.09
CA VAL A 18 7.17 6.28 11.88
C VAL A 18 8.40 5.42 11.59
N SER A 19 8.50 4.26 12.25
CA SER A 19 9.62 3.37 11.98
C SER A 19 9.62 2.88 10.54
N GLN A 20 10.82 2.79 9.95
CA GLN A 20 11.02 2.27 8.59
C GLN A 20 10.33 0.91 8.42
N LYS A 21 10.43 0.03 9.43
CA LYS A 21 9.80 -1.30 9.45
C LYS A 21 8.28 -1.21 9.31
N ARG A 22 7.62 -0.28 10.01
CA ARG A 22 6.17 -0.11 9.92
C ARG A 22 5.75 0.43 8.56
N LEU A 23 6.50 1.39 8.02
CA LEU A 23 6.26 1.90 6.67
C LEU A 23 6.37 0.79 5.64
N TYR A 24 7.48 0.03 5.68
CA TYR A 24 7.70 -1.10 4.78
C TYR A 24 6.56 -2.11 4.83
N TRP A 25 6.16 -2.51 6.03
CA TRP A 25 5.09 -3.48 6.20
C TRP A 25 3.75 -2.97 5.66
N VAL A 26 3.34 -1.73 5.99
CA VAL A 26 2.07 -1.17 5.50
C VAL A 26 2.06 -1.04 3.98
N PHE A 27 3.12 -0.52 3.38
CA PHE A 27 3.14 -0.33 1.94
C PHE A 27 3.27 -1.64 1.18
N ASN A 28 4.29 -2.45 1.52
CA ASN A 28 4.61 -3.63 0.73
C ASN A 28 3.68 -4.80 1.04
N ASP A 29 3.46 -5.12 2.31
CA ASP A 29 2.78 -6.36 2.68
C ASP A 29 1.27 -6.19 2.82
N VAL A 30 0.80 -4.98 3.11
CA VAL A 30 -0.64 -4.70 3.26
C VAL A 30 -1.23 -4.08 2.00
N ILE A 31 -0.76 -2.90 1.59
CA ILE A 31 -1.43 -2.12 0.53
C ILE A 31 -1.17 -2.71 -0.85
N ASN A 32 0.09 -3.06 -1.13
CA ASN A 32 0.53 -3.50 -2.45
C ASN A 32 0.11 -4.94 -2.76
N GLU A 33 0.09 -5.83 -1.75
CA GLU A 33 -0.38 -7.22 -1.90
C GLU A 33 -1.90 -7.36 -1.81
N LYS A 34 -2.63 -6.34 -1.33
CA LYS A 34 -4.09 -6.41 -1.24
C LYS A 34 -4.72 -6.65 -2.62
N ILE A 35 -5.45 -7.76 -2.71
CA ILE A 35 -6.27 -8.13 -3.86
C ILE A 35 -7.47 -7.18 -3.97
N ARG A 36 -7.79 -6.74 -5.20
CA ARG A 36 -8.88 -5.78 -5.43
C ARG A 36 -9.85 -6.28 -6.50
N PRO A 37 -11.18 -6.28 -6.24
CA PRO A 37 -12.17 -6.76 -7.20
C PRO A 37 -12.11 -6.00 -8.55
N TYR A 38 -11.96 -4.67 -8.49
CA TYR A 38 -11.88 -3.83 -9.69
C TYR A 38 -10.60 -4.02 -10.52
N LEU A 39 -9.62 -4.74 -9.96
CA LEU A 39 -8.40 -5.13 -10.67
C LEU A 39 -8.52 -6.52 -11.30
N ASN A 40 -9.68 -7.20 -11.23
CA ASN A 40 -9.86 -8.62 -11.52
C ASN A 40 -9.20 -9.54 -10.49
N TRP A 41 -9.36 -9.20 -9.20
CA TRP A 41 -8.84 -10.01 -8.09
C TRP A 41 -7.33 -10.26 -8.15
N ILE A 42 -6.59 -9.27 -8.63
CA ILE A 42 -5.12 -9.22 -8.53
C ILE A 42 -4.68 -8.00 -7.71
N SER A 43 -3.43 -8.03 -7.26
CA SER A 43 -2.85 -6.98 -6.42
C SER A 43 -2.30 -5.82 -7.25
N ALA A 44 -2.11 -4.67 -6.61
CA ALA A 44 -1.50 -3.51 -7.27
C ALA A 44 -0.05 -3.80 -7.69
N LYS A 45 0.68 -4.57 -6.87
CA LYS A 45 2.03 -5.04 -7.16
C LYS A 45 2.09 -5.88 -8.42
N GLU A 46 1.17 -6.84 -8.58
CA GLU A 46 1.13 -7.70 -9.76
C GLU A 46 0.88 -6.91 -11.04
N ILE A 47 -0.04 -5.94 -11.01
CA ILE A 47 -0.28 -5.07 -12.17
C ILE A 47 0.97 -4.26 -12.49
N PHE A 48 1.59 -3.66 -11.48
CA PHE A 48 2.79 -2.86 -11.67
C PHE A 48 3.91 -3.67 -12.33
N LEU A 49 4.19 -4.88 -11.83
CA LEU A 49 5.20 -5.77 -12.38
C LEU A 49 4.87 -6.23 -13.81
N LYS A 50 3.60 -6.44 -14.15
CA LYS A 50 3.18 -6.78 -15.53
C LYS A 50 3.36 -5.62 -16.52
N ASN A 51 3.38 -4.38 -16.03
CA ASN A 51 3.39 -3.18 -16.87
C ASN A 51 4.75 -2.46 -16.90
N ILE A 52 5.68 -2.83 -16.02
CA ILE A 52 7.07 -2.40 -16.13
C ILE A 52 7.77 -3.29 -17.14
N LYS A 53 8.17 -2.68 -18.26
CA LYS A 53 9.09 -3.26 -19.24
C LYS A 53 10.53 -3.10 -18.77
#